data_AF-A0A7S8MY70-F1
#
_entry.id   AF-A0A7S8MY70-F1
#
_cell.length_a   1.000
_cell.length_b   1.000
_cell.length_c   1.000
_cell.angle_alpha   90.00
_cell.angle_beta   90.00
_cell.angle_gamma   90.00
#
_symmetry.space_group_name_H-M   'P 1'
#
loop_
_entity.id
_entity.type
_entity.pdbx_description
1 polymer ?
#
loop_
_entity_poly.entity_id
_entity_poly.type
_entity_poly.pdbx_seq_one_letter_code
_entity_poly.pdbx_strand_id
1 'polypeptide(L)'
;MARTSVLTTRVLLTTAAIGVATGLLAGIAGWVTPLVLVTAPILYGFVLGAHVLPGIIAQEVIRLPWVALLTHVFAALVASAMAPQWALRFLGTAILFGGIQELVAALTRYRVWDAWRFFISAIIIGILVAVVVAFAADLASLALWAQIIYLIVAVLGPVAWTAAGLGIGVALRRAGVARRA
;
A
#
# COMPACT_ATOMS: atom_id res chain seq x y z
N MET A 1 -19.14 22.27 22.41
CA MET A 1 -17.71 21.88 22.37
C MET A 1 -17.32 21.64 20.92
N ALA A 2 -16.44 22.46 20.36
CA ALA A 2 -15.89 22.20 19.03
C ALA A 2 -15.06 20.90 19.10
N ARG A 3 -15.44 19.88 18.33
CA ARG A 3 -14.61 18.67 18.19
C ARG A 3 -13.30 19.12 17.56
N THR A 4 -12.18 18.91 18.24
CA THR A 4 -10.86 19.04 17.63
C THR A 4 -10.83 18.18 16.37
N SER A 5 -10.51 18.79 15.22
CA SER A 5 -10.40 18.06 13.96
C SER A 5 -9.29 17.02 14.09
N VAL A 6 -9.62 15.75 13.82
CA VAL A 6 -8.66 14.65 13.84
C VAL A 6 -7.61 14.83 12.72
N LEU A 7 -7.97 15.53 11.65
CA LEU A 7 -7.10 15.91 10.55
C LEU A 7 -6.64 17.35 10.76
N THR A 8 -5.60 17.51 11.58
CA THR A 8 -4.92 18.81 11.70
C THR A 8 -4.07 19.08 10.46
N THR A 9 -3.71 20.35 10.21
CA THR A 9 -2.81 20.71 9.11
C THR A 9 -1.50 19.94 9.15
N ARG A 10 -0.95 19.69 10.35
CA ARG A 10 0.27 18.88 10.52
C ARG A 10 0.06 17.43 10.05
N VAL A 11 -1.06 16.82 10.42
CA VAL A 11 -1.39 15.44 10.00
C VAL A 11 -1.50 15.40 8.48
N LEU A 12 -2.25 16.33 7.87
CA LEU A 12 -2.40 16.40 6.42
C LEU A 12 -1.06 16.59 5.70
N LEU A 13 -0.20 17.49 6.18
CA LEU A 13 1.12 17.71 5.58
C LEU A 13 2.05 16.51 5.74
N THR A 14 2.01 15.81 6.88
CA THR A 14 2.83 14.61 7.11
C THR A 14 2.36 13.45 6.23
N THR A 15 1.04 13.21 6.18
CA THR A 15 0.39 12.25 5.28
C THR A 15 0.71 12.57 3.82
N ALA A 16 0.64 13.84 3.41
CA ALA A 16 1.00 14.27 2.06
C ALA A 16 2.50 14.03 1.78
N ALA A 17 3.40 14.33 2.70
CA ALA A 17 4.84 14.10 2.52
C ALA A 17 5.17 12.61 2.34
N ILE A 18 4.58 11.74 3.17
CA ILE A 18 4.72 10.28 3.03
C ILE A 18 4.11 9.81 1.70
N GLY A 19 2.95 10.36 1.35
CA GLY A 19 2.26 10.09 0.09
C GLY A 19 3.10 10.47 -1.12
N VAL A 20 3.76 11.64 -1.12
CA VAL A 20 4.67 12.06 -2.18
C VAL A 20 5.85 11.11 -2.29
N ALA A 21 6.54 10.81 -1.18
CA ALA A 21 7.71 9.94 -1.19
C ALA A 21 7.39 8.53 -1.73
N THR A 22 6.29 7.93 -1.27
CA THR A 22 5.83 6.62 -1.75
C THR A 22 5.22 6.68 -3.16
N GLY A 23 4.60 7.81 -3.53
CA GLY A 23 4.05 8.06 -4.87
C GLY A 23 5.14 8.16 -5.93
N LEU A 24 6.31 8.72 -5.60
CA LEU A 24 7.49 8.68 -6.47
C LEU A 24 7.94 7.24 -6.73
N LEU A 25 7.99 6.41 -5.69
CA LEU A 25 8.31 4.98 -5.82
C LEU A 25 7.28 4.24 -6.68
N ALA A 26 5.99 4.52 -6.48
CA ALA A 26 4.90 3.95 -7.28
C ALA A 26 4.96 4.42 -8.74
N GLY A 27 5.32 5.68 -9.01
CA GLY A 27 5.53 6.21 -10.35
C GLY A 27 6.66 5.48 -11.08
N ILE A 28 7.79 5.26 -10.39
CA ILE A 28 8.90 4.43 -10.92
C ILE A 28 8.43 3.01 -11.20
N ALA A 29 7.69 2.40 -10.27
CA ALA A 29 7.12 1.06 -10.45
C ALA A 29 6.15 1.00 -11.66
N GLY A 30 5.42 2.08 -11.95
CA GLY A 30 4.58 2.21 -13.14
C GLY A 30 5.35 2.12 -14.45
N TRP A 31 6.56 2.70 -14.51
CA TRP A 31 7.45 2.60 -15.66
C TRP A 31 8.14 1.24 -15.78
N VAL A 32 8.42 0.58 -14.65
CA VAL A 32 8.98 -0.78 -14.61
C VAL A 32 7.93 -1.85 -14.94
N THR A 33 6.65 -1.56 -14.71
CA THR A 33 5.55 -2.53 -14.88
C THR A 33 5.47 -3.14 -16.28
N PRO A 34 5.50 -2.39 -17.40
CA PRO A 34 5.50 -2.98 -18.74
C PRO A 34 6.65 -3.96 -18.97
N LEU A 35 7.86 -3.61 -18.51
CA LEU A 35 9.03 -4.49 -18.62
C LEU A 35 8.82 -5.79 -17.84
N VAL A 36 8.31 -5.70 -16.60
CA VAL A 36 8.02 -6.87 -15.77
C VAL A 36 6.95 -7.75 -16.40
N LEU A 37 5.89 -7.15 -16.98
CA LEU A 37 4.83 -7.91 -17.65
C LEU A 37 5.32 -8.63 -18.90
N VAL A 38 6.33 -8.12 -19.60
CA VAL A 38 6.89 -8.78 -20.80
C VAL A 38 7.94 -9.84 -20.44
N THR A 39 8.75 -9.60 -19.40
CA THR A 39 9.92 -10.43 -19.08
C THR A 39 9.68 -11.45 -17.96
N ALA A 40 8.91 -11.08 -16.94
CA ALA A 40 8.67 -11.89 -15.76
C ALA A 40 7.29 -11.58 -15.12
N PRO A 41 6.17 -11.94 -15.80
CA PRO A 41 4.82 -11.65 -15.30
C PRO A 41 4.56 -12.14 -13.86
N ILE A 42 5.25 -13.21 -13.46
CA ILE A 42 5.15 -13.81 -12.13
C ILE A 42 5.58 -12.86 -11.01
N LEU A 43 6.47 -11.90 -11.30
CA LEU A 43 6.92 -10.88 -10.35
C LEU A 43 5.96 -9.70 -10.23
N TYR A 44 4.93 -9.64 -11.09
CA TYR A 44 4.01 -8.51 -11.10
C TYR A 44 3.24 -8.35 -9.79
N GLY A 45 2.86 -9.47 -9.15
CA GLY A 45 2.22 -9.45 -7.83
C GLY A 45 3.10 -8.80 -6.75
N PHE A 46 4.42 -8.97 -6.84
CA PHE A 46 5.38 -8.32 -5.94
C PHE A 46 5.47 -6.81 -6.17
N VAL A 47 5.47 -6.37 -7.44
CA VAL A 47 5.43 -4.94 -7.80
C VAL A 47 4.13 -4.28 -7.34
N LEU A 48 3.00 -4.96 -7.53
CA LEU A 48 1.72 -4.50 -6.99
C LEU A 48 1.76 -4.40 -5.46
N GLY A 49 2.36 -5.37 -4.77
CA GLY A 49 2.51 -5.36 -3.32
C GLY A 49 3.21 -4.11 -2.78
N ALA A 50 4.09 -3.46 -3.53
CA ALA A 50 4.74 -2.22 -3.09
C ALA A 50 3.75 -1.07 -2.83
N HIS A 51 2.57 -1.11 -3.45
CA HIS A 51 1.55 -0.08 -3.32
C HIS A 51 0.87 -0.09 -1.94
N VAL A 52 1.15 -1.07 -1.07
CA VAL A 52 0.67 -1.06 0.33
C VAL A 52 1.44 -0.07 1.21
N LEU A 53 2.67 0.29 0.82
CA LEU A 53 3.60 1.11 1.61
C LEU A 53 3.02 2.44 2.11
N PRO A 54 2.29 3.25 1.31
CA PRO A 54 1.86 4.58 1.72
C PRO A 54 1.08 4.53 3.05
N GLY A 55 0.06 3.67 3.11
CA GLY A 55 -0.80 3.59 4.28
C GLY A 55 -0.16 2.86 5.45
N ILE A 56 0.67 1.83 5.23
CA ILE A 56 1.40 1.15 6.31
C ILE A 56 2.33 2.13 7.03
N ILE A 57 3.15 2.87 6.28
CA ILE A 57 4.10 3.84 6.84
C ILE A 57 3.33 4.93 7.59
N ALA A 58 2.29 5.49 6.97
CA ALA A 58 1.57 6.59 7.56
C ALA A 58 0.76 6.18 8.81
N GLN A 59 0.12 5.00 8.81
CA GLN A 59 -0.56 4.46 9.97
C GLN A 59 0.40 4.13 11.10
N GLU A 60 1.57 3.57 10.81
CA GLU A 60 2.57 3.29 11.86
C GLU A 60 3.11 4.58 12.47
N VAL A 61 3.37 5.61 11.64
CA VAL A 61 3.91 6.90 12.09
C VAL A 61 2.89 7.73 12.87
N ILE A 62 1.68 7.91 12.32
CA ILE A 62 0.72 8.91 12.80
C ILE A 62 -0.32 8.30 13.75
N ARG A 63 -0.71 7.04 13.55
CA ARG A 63 -1.68 6.33 14.41
C ARG A 63 -3.03 7.05 14.60
N LEU A 64 -3.53 7.68 13.54
CA LEU A 64 -4.83 8.37 13.49
C LEU A 64 -5.70 7.81 12.35
N PRO A 65 -7.04 7.98 12.43
CA PRO A 65 -7.95 7.57 11.37
C PRO A 65 -7.75 8.40 10.09
N TRP A 66 -8.16 7.81 8.97
CA TRP A 66 -8.10 8.31 7.58
C TRP A 66 -6.71 8.42 6.97
N VAL A 67 -5.67 8.22 7.78
CA VAL A 67 -4.29 8.40 7.35
C VAL A 67 -3.90 7.37 6.29
N ALA A 68 -4.37 6.12 6.35
CA ALA A 68 -4.01 5.15 5.30
C ALA A 68 -4.60 5.55 3.96
N LEU A 69 -5.89 5.86 3.93
CA LEU A 69 -6.58 6.21 2.70
C LEU A 69 -6.03 7.50 2.09
N LEU A 70 -5.85 8.55 2.89
CA LEU A 70 -5.36 9.84 2.40
C LEU A 70 -3.92 9.73 1.85
N THR A 71 -3.03 9.01 2.54
CA THR A 71 -1.66 8.82 2.04
C THR A 71 -1.65 8.05 0.72
N HIS A 72 -2.52 7.04 0.56
CA HIS A 72 -2.66 6.33 -0.71
C HIS A 72 -3.17 7.25 -1.83
N VAL A 73 -4.16 8.10 -1.56
CA VAL A 73 -4.67 9.06 -2.55
C VAL A 73 -3.57 10.03 -2.99
N PHE A 74 -2.81 10.60 -2.05
CA PHE A 74 -1.68 11.46 -2.39
C PHE A 74 -0.61 10.71 -3.21
N ALA A 75 -0.27 9.48 -2.82
CA ALA A 75 0.67 8.66 -3.56
C ALA A 75 0.18 8.37 -4.99
N ALA A 76 -1.10 8.06 -5.16
CA ALA A 76 -1.69 7.82 -6.47
C ALA A 76 -1.70 9.08 -7.35
N LEU A 77 -1.98 10.25 -6.80
CA LEU A 77 -1.95 11.51 -7.55
C LEU A 77 -0.54 11.80 -8.08
N VAL A 78 0.49 11.62 -7.23
CA VAL A 78 1.89 11.80 -7.62
C VAL A 78 2.32 10.76 -8.66
N ALA A 79 2.00 9.49 -8.44
CA ALA A 79 2.31 8.42 -9.38
C ALA A 79 1.60 8.61 -10.74
N SER A 80 0.36 9.08 -10.72
CA SER A 80 -0.42 9.41 -11.93
C SER A 80 0.20 10.56 -12.72
N ALA A 81 0.78 11.56 -12.04
CA ALA A 81 1.51 12.62 -12.72
C ALA A 81 2.80 12.09 -13.39
N MET A 82 3.47 11.10 -12.79
CA MET A 82 4.71 10.51 -13.33
C MET A 82 4.46 9.48 -14.44
N ALA A 83 3.39 8.69 -14.35
CA ALA A 83 3.03 7.65 -15.31
C ALA A 83 1.52 7.73 -15.64
N PRO A 84 1.10 8.73 -16.44
CA PRO A 84 -0.31 9.04 -16.70
C PRO A 84 -1.10 7.89 -17.33
N GLN A 85 -0.44 7.03 -18.10
CA GLN A 85 -1.02 5.84 -18.72
C GLN A 85 -1.64 4.86 -17.70
N TRP A 86 -1.22 4.94 -16.43
CA TRP A 86 -1.72 4.10 -15.33
C TRP A 86 -2.58 4.87 -14.32
N ALA A 87 -2.96 6.13 -14.59
CA ALA A 87 -3.58 7.01 -13.60
C ALA A 87 -4.81 6.40 -12.90
N LEU A 88 -5.76 5.85 -13.67
CA LEU A 88 -6.95 5.21 -13.11
C LEU A 88 -6.61 3.96 -12.28
N ARG A 89 -5.55 3.24 -12.65
CA ARG A 89 -5.07 2.08 -11.90
C ARG A 89 -4.44 2.49 -10.57
N PHE A 90 -3.66 3.58 -10.55
CA PHE A 90 -3.12 4.12 -9.30
C PHE A 90 -4.22 4.60 -8.37
N LEU A 91 -5.21 5.33 -8.88
CA LEU A 91 -6.36 5.76 -8.08
C LEU A 91 -7.18 4.57 -7.55
N GLY A 92 -7.47 3.59 -8.41
CA GLY A 92 -8.20 2.38 -8.03
C GLY A 92 -7.46 1.56 -6.96
N THR A 93 -6.15 1.36 -7.12
CA THR A 93 -5.32 0.66 -6.12
C THR A 93 -5.19 1.45 -4.83
N ALA A 94 -5.11 2.78 -4.88
CA ALA A 94 -5.09 3.63 -3.70
C ALA A 94 -6.37 3.52 -2.88
N ILE A 95 -7.53 3.57 -3.53
CA ILE A 95 -8.83 3.40 -2.86
C ILE A 95 -8.94 1.98 -2.30
N LEU A 96 -8.53 0.97 -3.07
CA LEU A 96 -8.64 -0.43 -2.65
C LEU A 96 -7.73 -0.76 -1.47
N PHE A 97 -6.43 -0.47 -1.59
CA PHE A 97 -5.44 -0.84 -0.58
C PHE A 97 -5.54 0.06 0.64
N GLY A 98 -5.65 1.39 0.41
CA GLY A 98 -5.88 2.36 1.47
C GLY A 98 -7.20 2.07 2.20
N GLY A 99 -8.26 1.74 1.47
CA GLY A 99 -9.56 1.35 2.03
C GLY A 99 -9.48 0.10 2.89
N ILE A 100 -8.80 -0.97 2.43
CA ILE A 100 -8.63 -2.20 3.23
C ILE A 100 -7.83 -1.92 4.50
N GLN A 101 -6.71 -1.19 4.41
CA GLN A 101 -5.90 -0.85 5.58
C GLN A 101 -6.65 0.03 6.58
N GLU A 102 -7.44 0.98 6.08
CA GLU A 102 -8.28 1.84 6.91
C GLU A 102 -9.42 1.04 7.54
N LEU A 103 -10.08 0.14 6.79
CA LEU A 103 -11.17 -0.69 7.28
C LEU A 103 -10.71 -1.63 8.40
N VAL A 104 -9.56 -2.29 8.23
CA VAL A 104 -8.98 -3.14 9.29
C VAL A 104 -8.66 -2.32 10.54
N ALA A 105 -8.12 -1.10 10.38
CA ALA A 105 -7.91 -0.19 11.51
C ALA A 105 -9.23 0.22 12.18
N ALA A 106 -10.27 0.51 11.39
CA ALA A 106 -11.59 0.88 11.85
C ALA A 106 -12.29 -0.26 12.61
N LEU A 107 -12.13 -1.51 12.19
CA LEU A 107 -12.64 -2.70 12.89
C LEU A 107 -12.05 -2.82 14.30
N THR A 108 -10.78 -2.43 14.48
CA THR A 108 -10.15 -2.33 15.81
C THR A 108 -10.44 -1.01 16.54
N ARG A 109 -11.37 -0.20 16.01
CA ARG A 109 -11.73 1.15 16.49
C ARG A 109 -10.51 2.07 16.67
N TYR A 110 -9.48 1.90 15.86
CA TYR A 110 -8.21 2.64 15.95
C TYR A 110 -7.47 2.50 17.30
N ARG A 111 -7.75 1.43 18.06
CA ARG A 111 -7.13 1.20 19.38
C ARG A 111 -5.89 0.33 19.33
N VAL A 112 -5.75 -0.49 18.28
CA VAL A 112 -4.65 -1.44 18.13
C VAL A 112 -3.72 -0.98 17.01
N TRP A 113 -2.43 -0.85 17.34
CA TRP A 113 -1.36 -0.44 16.42
C TRP A 113 -0.18 -1.42 16.44
N ASP A 114 -0.44 -2.66 16.83
CA ASP A 114 0.56 -3.72 16.83
C ASP A 114 0.80 -4.23 15.41
N ALA A 115 2.01 -4.74 15.15
CA ALA A 115 2.46 -5.17 13.83
C ALA A 115 1.52 -6.19 13.17
N TRP A 116 0.92 -7.11 13.95
CA TRP A 116 0.03 -8.15 13.43
C TRP A 116 -1.15 -7.60 12.64
N ARG A 117 -1.70 -6.44 13.04
CA ARG A 117 -2.84 -5.80 12.36
C ARG A 117 -2.48 -5.42 10.92
N PHE A 118 -1.28 -4.90 10.71
CA PHE A 118 -0.78 -4.52 9.40
C PHE A 118 -0.60 -5.75 8.50
N PHE A 119 -0.10 -6.85 9.06
CA PHE A 119 0.02 -8.11 8.34
C PHE A 119 -1.33 -8.71 7.95
N ILE A 120 -2.38 -8.53 8.75
CA ILE A 120 -3.75 -8.92 8.34
C ILE A 120 -4.18 -8.14 7.09
N SER A 121 -4.02 -6.81 7.08
CA SER A 121 -4.32 -6.02 5.88
C SER A 121 -3.50 -6.50 4.68
N ALA A 122 -2.22 -6.80 4.88
CA ALA A 122 -1.33 -7.30 3.84
C ALA A 122 -1.79 -8.65 3.26
N ILE A 123 -2.22 -9.58 4.12
CA ILE A 123 -2.74 -10.89 3.70
C ILE A 123 -4.05 -10.72 2.92
N ILE A 124 -4.98 -9.89 3.41
CA ILE A 124 -6.25 -9.61 2.70
C ILE A 124 -5.97 -9.02 1.32
N ILE A 125 -5.07 -8.04 1.23
CA ILE A 125 -4.66 -7.42 -0.03
C ILE A 125 -3.99 -8.46 -0.94
N GLY A 126 -3.08 -9.28 -0.40
CA GLY A 126 -2.37 -10.30 -1.18
C GLY A 126 -3.29 -11.37 -1.76
N ILE A 127 -4.26 -11.86 -0.98
CA ILE A 127 -5.28 -12.79 -1.47
C ILE A 127 -6.11 -12.13 -2.58
N LEU A 128 -6.54 -10.88 -2.38
CA LEU A 128 -7.33 -10.17 -3.39
C LEU A 128 -6.55 -9.95 -4.68
N VAL A 129 -5.28 -9.53 -4.59
CA VAL A 129 -4.38 -9.36 -5.74
C VAL A 129 -4.17 -10.68 -6.45
N ALA A 130 -3.93 -11.76 -5.70
CA ALA A 130 -3.75 -13.10 -6.26
C ALA A 130 -4.97 -13.51 -7.09
N VAL A 131 -6.19 -13.31 -6.58
CA VAL A 131 -7.43 -13.62 -7.30
C VAL A 131 -7.58 -12.75 -8.54
N VAL A 132 -7.47 -11.42 -8.41
CA VAL A 132 -7.68 -10.49 -9.53
C VAL A 132 -6.70 -10.75 -10.67
N VAL A 133 -5.42 -10.94 -10.35
CA VAL A 133 -4.41 -11.16 -11.37
C VAL A 133 -4.44 -12.60 -11.90
N ALA A 134 -4.87 -13.59 -11.10
CA ALA A 134 -5.10 -14.94 -11.62
C ALA A 134 -6.10 -14.95 -12.78
N PHE A 135 -7.18 -14.15 -12.67
CA PHE A 135 -8.12 -13.95 -13.78
C PHE A 135 -7.50 -13.16 -14.93
N ALA A 136 -6.76 -12.09 -14.64
CA ALA A 136 -6.17 -11.24 -15.67
C ALA A 136 -5.06 -11.94 -16.48
N ALA A 137 -4.34 -12.89 -15.87
CA ALA A 137 -3.24 -13.64 -16.46
C ALA A 137 -3.68 -15.01 -17.03
N ASP A 138 -4.98 -15.31 -17.02
CA ASP A 138 -5.55 -16.62 -17.34
C ASP A 138 -4.75 -17.77 -16.70
N LEU A 139 -4.56 -17.67 -15.38
CA LEU A 139 -3.63 -18.52 -14.61
C LEU A 139 -3.94 -20.02 -14.78
N ALA A 140 -5.19 -20.38 -15.06
CA ALA A 140 -5.61 -21.76 -15.32
C ALA A 140 -4.95 -22.38 -16.56
N SER A 141 -4.52 -21.56 -17.52
CA SER A 141 -3.79 -22.00 -18.72
C SER A 141 -2.31 -22.31 -18.45
N LEU A 142 -1.76 -21.85 -17.33
CA LEU A 142 -0.36 -22.03 -16.98
C LEU A 142 -0.11 -23.38 -16.32
N ALA A 143 1.14 -23.86 -16.41
CA ALA A 143 1.56 -25.08 -15.71
C ALA A 143 1.40 -24.92 -14.19
N LEU A 144 1.03 -26.00 -13.49
CA LEU A 144 0.70 -25.99 -12.06
C LEU A 144 1.81 -25.36 -11.18
N TRP A 145 3.07 -25.63 -11.49
CA TRP A 145 4.20 -25.04 -10.76
C TRP A 145 4.24 -23.51 -10.87
N ALA A 146 3.90 -22.95 -12.04
CA ALA A 146 3.86 -21.51 -12.26
C ALA A 146 2.67 -20.89 -11.52
N GLN A 147 1.53 -21.59 -11.45
CA GLN A 147 0.38 -21.17 -10.64
C GLN A 147 0.74 -21.08 -9.16
N ILE A 148 1.41 -22.10 -8.62
CA ILE A 148 1.82 -22.14 -7.20
C ILE A 148 2.79 -20.99 -6.89
N ILE A 149 3.84 -20.81 -7.70
CA ILE A 149 4.80 -19.72 -7.49
C ILE A 149 4.10 -18.37 -7.59
N TYR A 150 3.20 -18.21 -8.56
CA TYR A 150 2.43 -16.98 -8.74
C TYR A 150 1.64 -16.62 -7.47
N LEU A 151 0.88 -17.57 -6.92
CA LEU A 151 0.09 -17.38 -5.72
C LEU A 151 0.98 -17.05 -4.50
N ILE A 152 2.10 -17.76 -4.35
CA ILE A 152 3.06 -17.50 -3.27
C ILE A 152 3.60 -16.07 -3.38
N VAL A 153 4.07 -15.65 -4.55
CA VAL A 153 4.65 -14.32 -4.76
C VAL A 153 3.60 -13.22 -4.58
N ALA A 154 2.37 -13.43 -5.07
CA ALA A 154 1.29 -12.47 -4.95
C ALA A 154 0.86 -12.23 -3.50
N VAL A 155 0.89 -13.26 -2.65
CA VAL A 155 0.55 -13.12 -1.21
C VAL A 155 1.75 -12.66 -0.39
N LEU A 156 2.93 -13.24 -0.61
CA LEU A 156 4.12 -12.88 0.16
C LEU A 156 4.65 -11.48 -0.20
N GLY A 157 4.39 -10.98 -1.40
CA GLY A 157 4.83 -9.64 -1.82
C GLY A 157 4.30 -8.53 -0.91
N PRO A 158 2.97 -8.35 -0.77
CA PRO A 158 2.39 -7.38 0.17
C PRO A 158 2.86 -7.58 1.61
N VAL A 159 3.06 -8.83 2.05
CA VAL A 159 3.57 -9.14 3.40
C VAL A 159 5.01 -8.64 3.59
N ALA A 160 5.90 -8.90 2.63
CA ALA A 160 7.28 -8.44 2.65
C ALA A 160 7.35 -6.91 2.61
N TRP A 161 6.56 -6.26 1.75
CA TRP A 161 6.47 -4.81 1.68
C TRP A 161 5.88 -4.19 2.95
N THR A 162 4.95 -4.88 3.61
CA THR A 162 4.42 -4.45 4.91
C THR A 162 5.48 -4.48 5.99
N ALA A 163 6.32 -5.53 6.04
CA ALA A 163 7.45 -5.58 6.96
C ALA A 163 8.45 -4.43 6.70
N ALA A 164 8.76 -4.16 5.43
CA ALA A 164 9.61 -3.04 5.05
C ALA A 164 8.99 -1.68 5.45
N GLY A 165 7.70 -1.48 5.16
CA GLY A 165 6.95 -0.28 5.51
C GLY A 165 6.88 -0.04 7.02
N LEU A 166 6.68 -1.10 7.81
CA LEU A 166 6.75 -1.03 9.28
C LEU A 166 8.14 -0.63 9.76
N GLY A 167 9.21 -1.23 9.20
CA GLY A 167 10.58 -0.85 9.52
C GLY A 167 10.85 0.63 9.27
N ILE A 168 10.41 1.16 8.12
CA ILE A 168 10.49 2.58 7.77
C ILE A 168 9.68 3.43 8.77
N GLY A 169 8.43 3.03 9.06
CA GLY A 169 7.56 3.77 9.99
C GLY A 169 8.15 3.86 11.40
N VAL A 170 8.72 2.75 11.91
CA VAL A 170 9.41 2.72 13.21
C VAL A 170 10.64 3.62 13.19
N ALA A 171 11.44 3.59 12.12
CA ALA A 171 12.61 4.46 11.98
C ALA A 171 12.22 5.94 11.97
N LEU A 172 11.17 6.32 11.22
CA LEU A 172 10.65 7.69 11.18
C LEU A 172 10.13 8.15 12.56
N ARG A 173 9.47 7.26 13.31
CA ARG A 173 9.05 7.57 14.68
C ARG A 173 10.23 7.78 15.61
N ARG A 174 11.26 6.95 15.53
CA ARG A 174 12.52 7.12 16.29
C ARG A 174 13.24 8.42 15.94
N ALA A 175 13.21 8.83 14.67
CA ALA A 175 13.72 10.12 14.22
C ALA A 175 12.91 11.32 14.79
N GLY A 176 11.69 11.10 15.26
CA GLY A 176 10.86 12.12 15.90
C GLY A 176 9.81 12.75 15.00
N VAL A 177 9.53 12.18 13.83
CA VAL A 177 8.48 12.66 12.92
C VAL A 177 7.12 12.69 13.65
N ALA A 178 6.88 11.79 14.60
CA ALA A 178 5.64 11.66 15.36
C ALA A 178 5.66 12.29 16.78
N ARG A 179 6.71 13.03 17.18
CA ARG A 179 6.91 13.46 18.59
C ARG A 179 5.84 14.44 19.14
N ARG A 180 4.91 14.93 18.32
CA ARG A 180 3.84 15.88 18.70
C ARG A 180 2.51 15.67 17.92
N ALA A 181 2.29 14.46 17.40
CA ALA A 181 0.99 14.11 16.82
C ALA A 181 -0.04 13.83 17.93
#